data_AF-A0A8J6Z0D8-F1
#
_entry.id   AF-A0A8J6Z0D8-F1
#
_cell.length_a   1.000
_cell.length_b   1.000
_cell.length_c   1.000
_cell.angle_alpha   90.00
_cell.angle_beta   90.00
_cell.angle_gamma   90.00
#
_symmetry.space_group_name_H-M   'P 1'
#
loop_
_entity.id
_entity.type
_entity.pdbx_description
1 polymer ?
#
loop_
_entity_poly.entity_id
_entity_poly.type
_entity_poly.pdbx_seq_one_letter_code
_entity_poly.pdbx_strand_id
1 'polypeptide(L)'
;MKYVYPAIFRKDKEMKDTWCVEFPDVAGAATYGYSLYEALEMAEDALNGIMVMWEDFKAGKSNLPMNNRIVEPTPIEQVKAEPDEFSTSAFVTLIKADTDAYRKLYLNND
;
A
#
# COMPACT_ATOMS: atom_id res chain seq x y z
N MET A 1 12.46 -9.33 -1.12
CA MET A 1 12.68 -8.71 0.21
C MET A 1 11.37 -8.63 0.96
N LYS A 2 11.38 -8.34 2.26
CA LYS A 2 10.17 -8.23 3.09
C LYS A 2 10.07 -6.84 3.72
N TYR A 3 8.86 -6.29 3.72
CA TYR A 3 8.55 -4.96 4.24
C TYR A 3 7.27 -4.98 5.07
N VAL A 4 7.12 -4.00 5.95
CA VAL A 4 5.89 -3.73 6.69
C VAL A 4 5.69 -2.23 6.76
N TYR A 5 4.52 -1.74 6.34
CA TYR A 5 4.17 -0.33 6.38
C TYR A 5 2.78 -0.12 6.99
N PRO A 6 2.57 0.94 7.77
CA PRO A 6 1.23 1.35 8.16
C PRO A 6 0.44 1.80 6.95
N ALA A 7 -0.83 1.42 6.92
CA ALA A 7 -1.81 1.88 5.95
C ALA A 7 -3.03 2.45 6.67
N ILE A 8 -3.55 3.55 6.15
CA ILE A 8 -4.79 4.17 6.61
C ILE A 8 -5.94 3.63 5.76
N PHE A 9 -6.92 3.05 6.43
CA PHE A 9 -8.16 2.59 5.82
C PHE A 9 -9.25 3.59 6.14
N ARG A 10 -9.94 4.09 5.11
CA ARG A 10 -11.10 4.99 5.25
C ARG A 10 -12.32 4.36 4.61
N LYS A 11 -13.42 4.29 5.37
CA LYS A 11 -14.69 3.75 4.86
C LYS A 11 -15.42 4.82 4.06
N ASP A 12 -15.67 4.55 2.78
CA ASP A 12 -16.34 5.48 1.87
C ASP A 12 -17.76 5.85 2.36
N LYS A 13 -18.18 7.10 2.14
CA LYS A 13 -19.51 7.63 2.50
C LYS A 13 -20.61 7.24 1.52
N GLU A 14 -20.29 7.18 0.23
CA GLU A 14 -21.26 7.04 -0.86
C GLU A 14 -21.29 5.61 -1.41
N MET A 15 -20.12 4.98 -1.50
CA MET A 15 -19.96 3.63 -2.00
C MET A 15 -20.11 2.61 -0.88
N LYS A 16 -21.15 1.78 -0.99
CA LYS A 16 -21.47 0.76 0.01
C LYS A 16 -20.32 -0.24 0.16
N ASP A 17 -19.94 -0.49 1.42
CA ASP A 17 -18.91 -1.46 1.83
C ASP A 17 -17.51 -1.20 1.26
N THR A 18 -17.29 -0.03 0.67
CA THR A 18 -16.01 0.37 0.09
C THR A 18 -15.05 0.94 1.13
N TRP A 19 -13.79 0.52 1.04
CA TRP A 19 -12.69 1.05 1.84
C TRP A 19 -11.59 1.55 0.91
N CYS A 20 -11.22 2.81 1.08
CA CYS A 20 -10.04 3.42 0.46
C CYS A 20 -8.84 3.19 1.36
N VAL A 21 -7.69 2.86 0.75
CA VAL A 21 -6.46 2.56 1.46
C VAL A 21 -5.33 3.39 0.89
N GLU A 22 -4.55 4.01 1.79
CA GLU A 22 -3.35 4.74 1.44
C GLU A 22 -2.21 4.43 2.41
N PHE A 23 -0.98 4.59 1.92
CA PHE A 23 0.24 4.42 2.71
C PHE A 23 0.93 5.78 2.85
N PRO A 24 0.99 6.37 4.06
CA PRO A 24 1.59 7.69 4.28
C PRO A 24 3.05 7.78 3.81
N ASP A 25 3.82 6.71 4.01
CA ASP A 25 5.25 6.65 3.72
C ASP A 25 5.59 6.03 2.35
N VAL A 26 4.56 5.60 1.60
CA VAL A 26 4.71 4.94 0.29
C VAL A 26 3.80 5.65 -0.72
N ALA A 27 4.28 6.78 -1.22
CA ALA A 27 3.55 7.60 -2.18
C ALA A 27 3.24 6.81 -3.47
N GLY A 28 1.98 6.83 -3.87
CA GLY A 28 1.48 6.10 -5.03
C GLY A 28 0.99 4.68 -4.74
N ALA A 29 1.19 4.16 -3.53
CA ALA A 29 0.43 3.00 -3.04
C ALA A 29 -0.93 3.50 -2.51
N ALA A 30 -1.88 3.70 -3.41
CA ALA A 30 -3.27 4.00 -3.06
C ALA A 30 -4.18 3.03 -3.81
N THR A 31 -5.19 2.52 -3.12
CA THR A 31 -6.08 1.48 -3.65
C THR A 31 -7.42 1.49 -2.91
N TYR A 32 -8.33 0.60 -3.29
CA TYR A 32 -9.60 0.42 -2.61
C TYR A 32 -10.12 -1.01 -2.79
N GLY A 33 -11.13 -1.39 -2.01
CA GLY A 33 -11.90 -2.63 -2.20
C GLY A 33 -13.34 -2.49 -1.71
N TYR A 34 -14.25 -3.32 -2.22
CA TYR A 34 -15.69 -3.33 -1.91
C TYR A 34 -16.04 -4.15 -0.65
N SER A 35 -15.00 -4.53 0.10
CA SER A 35 -15.10 -5.07 1.45
C SER A 35 -13.79 -4.80 2.18
N LEU A 36 -13.78 -4.95 3.51
CA LEU A 36 -12.54 -4.84 4.28
C LEU A 36 -11.52 -5.92 3.87
N TYR A 37 -12.00 -7.13 3.56
CA TYR A 37 -11.13 -8.23 3.11
C TYR A 37 -10.47 -7.91 1.77
N GLU A 38 -11.25 -7.49 0.79
CA GLU A 38 -10.74 -7.09 -0.52
C GLU A 38 -9.78 -5.91 -0.40
N ALA A 39 -10.12 -4.89 0.40
CA ALA A 39 -9.24 -3.75 0.62
C ALA A 39 -7.88 -4.14 1.24
N LEU A 40 -7.86 -5.16 2.11
CA LEU A 40 -6.61 -5.71 2.66
C LEU A 40 -5.79 -6.44 1.59
N GLU A 41 -6.42 -7.25 0.74
CA GLU A 41 -5.76 -7.92 -0.38
C GLU A 41 -5.19 -6.90 -1.38
N MET A 42 -5.99 -5.90 -1.73
CA MET A 42 -5.59 -4.83 -2.64
C MET A 42 -4.47 -3.96 -2.06
N ALA A 43 -4.46 -3.74 -0.74
CA ALA A 43 -3.37 -3.02 -0.06
C ALA A 43 -2.05 -3.81 -0.10
N GLU A 44 -2.10 -5.13 0.10
CA GLU A 44 -0.93 -6.00 -0.02
C GLU A 44 -0.39 -6.00 -1.47
N ASP A 45 -1.27 -6.09 -2.48
CA ASP A 45 -0.88 -6.01 -3.89
C ASP A 45 -0.23 -4.67 -4.25
N ALA A 46 -0.88 -3.56 -3.88
CA ALA A 46 -0.37 -2.21 -4.14
C ALA A 46 1.01 -1.96 -3.48
N LEU A 47 1.18 -2.39 -2.22
CA LEU A 47 2.45 -2.26 -1.52
C LEU A 47 3.55 -3.09 -2.18
N ASN A 48 3.26 -4.35 -2.54
CA ASN A 48 4.23 -5.21 -3.23
C ASN A 48 4.66 -4.63 -4.58
N GLY A 49 3.70 -4.17 -5.40
CA GLY A 49 3.99 -3.59 -6.72
C GLY A 49 4.90 -2.36 -6.63
N ILE A 50 4.62 -1.45 -5.70
CA ILE A 50 5.45 -0.25 -5.49
C ILE A 50 6.84 -0.62 -4.97
N MET A 51 6.95 -1.56 -4.02
CA MET A 51 8.25 -2.02 -3.49
C MET A 51 9.10 -2.72 -4.55
N VAL A 52 8.49 -3.52 -5.42
CA VAL A 52 9.15 -4.13 -6.58
C VAL A 52 9.74 -3.08 -7.52
N MET A 53 8.94 -2.07 -7.90
CA MET A 53 9.41 -1.00 -8.77
C MET A 53 10.58 -0.22 -8.14
N TRP A 54 10.54 0.00 -6.83
CA TRP A 54 11.61 0.67 -6.10
C TRP A 54 12.89 -0.14 -6.01
N GLU A 55 12.79 -1.45 -5.76
CA GLU A 55 13.92 -2.36 -5.82
C GLU A 55 14.57 -2.36 -7.21
N ASP A 56 13.76 -2.42 -8.26
CA ASP A 56 14.24 -2.43 -9.65
C ASP A 56 14.91 -1.09 -10.01
N PHE A 57 14.38 0.03 -9.54
CA PHE A 57 15.04 1.33 -9.66
C PHE A 57 16.40 1.36 -8.94
N LYS A 58 16.47 0.93 -7.68
CA LYS A 58 17.74 0.86 -6.92
C LYS A 58 18.77 -0.09 -7.55
N ALA A 59 18.30 -1.14 -8.21
CA ALA A 59 19.14 -2.10 -8.91
C ALA A 59 19.53 -1.64 -10.33
N GLY A 60 19.09 -0.45 -10.79
CA GLY A 60 19.36 0.04 -12.13
C GLY A 60 18.60 -0.69 -13.24
N LYS A 61 17.55 -1.45 -12.91
CA LYS A 61 16.67 -2.17 -13.84
C LYS A 61 15.50 -1.33 -14.34
N SER A 62 15.26 -0.18 -13.72
CA SER A 62 14.22 0.77 -14.09
C SER A 62 14.75 2.20 -14.06
N ASN A 63 14.34 3.02 -15.03
CA ASN A 63 14.66 4.45 -15.10
C ASN A 63 13.56 5.34 -14.50
N LEU A 64 12.48 4.74 -13.97
CA LEU A 64 11.40 5.49 -13.34
C LEU A 64 11.89 6.00 -11.97
N PRO A 65 11.84 7.30 -11.68
CA PRO A 65 12.32 7.84 -10.41
C PRO A 65 11.43 7.39 -9.25
N MET A 66 11.97 6.59 -8.33
CA MET A 66 11.26 6.05 -7.16
C MET A 66 11.79 6.55 -5.80
N ASN A 67 12.96 7.20 -5.78
CA ASN A 67 13.64 7.60 -4.54
C ASN A 67 12.81 8.52 -3.63
N ASN A 68 12.07 9.47 -4.18
CA ASN A 68 11.25 10.42 -3.40
C ASN A 68 9.86 9.88 -3.07
N ARG A 69 9.56 8.61 -3.41
CA ARG A 69 8.22 8.01 -3.24
C ARG A 69 8.12 7.10 -2.02
N ILE A 70 9.24 6.62 -1.50
CA ILE A 70 9.27 5.67 -0.38
C ILE A 70 10.23 6.20 0.67
N VAL A 71 9.72 6.40 1.88
CA VAL A 71 10.51 6.79 3.06
C VAL A 71 10.41 5.70 4.13
N GLU A 72 11.15 5.84 5.23
CA GLU A 72 11.07 4.88 6.33
C GLU A 72 9.63 4.82 6.91
N PRO A 73 9.14 3.63 7.29
CA PRO A 73 7.81 3.49 7.84
C PRO A 73 7.69 4.27 9.15
N THR A 74 6.71 5.18 9.21
CA THR A 74 6.32 5.85 10.43
C THR A 74 5.82 4.80 11.44
N PRO A 75 6.25 4.83 12.72
CA PRO A 75 5.71 3.90 13.72
C PRO A 75 4.18 4.01 13.79
N ILE A 76 3.48 2.87 13.81
CA ILE A 76 2.02 2.84 13.65
C ILE A 76 1.28 3.70 14.69
N GLU A 77 1.80 3.77 15.91
CA GLU A 77 1.27 4.59 16.99
C GLU A 77 1.36 6.10 16.74
N GLN A 78 2.19 6.53 15.79
CA GLN A 78 2.33 7.92 15.37
C GLN A 78 1.47 8.26 14.15
N VAL A 79 0.95 7.25 13.44
CA VAL A 79 0.08 7.43 12.29
C VAL A 79 -1.34 7.70 12.76
N LYS A 80 -1.88 8.86 12.39
CA LYS A 80 -3.25 9.25 12.71
C LYS A 80 -4.18 8.86 11.57
N ALA A 81 -5.18 8.05 11.89
CA ALA A 81 -6.28 7.74 10.99
C ALA A 81 -7.49 8.60 11.37
N GLU A 82 -7.82 9.57 10.53
CA GLU A 82 -9.00 10.42 10.68
C GLU A 82 -9.87 10.30 9.43
N PRO A 83 -11.21 10.27 9.57
CA PRO A 83 -12.11 10.40 8.43
C PRO A 83 -11.96 11.78 7.79
N ASP A 84 -12.11 11.82 6.48
CA ASP A 84 -12.10 13.02 5.64
C ASP A 84 -13.53 13.38 5.17
N GLU A 85 -13.62 14.33 4.24
CA GLU A 85 -14.90 14.76 3.67
C GLU A 85 -15.63 13.65 2.90
N PHE A 86 -14.95 12.57 2.51
CA PHE A 86 -15.49 11.45 1.74
C PHE A 86 -15.67 10.15 2.55
N SER A 87 -15.27 10.12 3.83
CA SER A 87 -15.29 8.89 4.65
C SER A 87 -16.02 8.96 5.99
N THR A 88 -16.67 7.86 6.37
CA THR A 88 -17.48 7.74 7.60
C THR A 88 -16.67 7.33 8.83
N SER A 89 -15.61 6.55 8.62
CA SER A 89 -14.70 6.11 9.66
C SER A 89 -13.31 5.87 9.07
N ALA A 90 -12.31 5.85 9.95
CA ALA A 90 -10.94 5.55 9.56
C ALA A 90 -10.25 4.71 10.65
N PHE A 91 -9.29 3.87 10.24
CA PHE A 91 -8.37 3.20 11.16
C PHE A 91 -7.02 2.99 10.48
N VAL A 92 -5.99 2.69 11.28
CA VAL A 92 -4.66 2.33 10.80
C VAL A 92 -4.38 0.86 11.13
N THR A 93 -3.71 0.16 10.21
CA THR A 93 -3.18 -1.19 10.44
C THR A 93 -1.85 -1.37 9.69
N LEU A 94 -1.13 -2.44 9.98
CA LEU A 94 0.11 -2.80 9.28
C LEU A 94 -0.20 -3.72 8.09
N ILE A 95 0.43 -3.43 6.95
CA ILE A 95 0.39 -4.28 5.76
C ILE A 95 1.81 -4.76 5.48
N LYS A 96 1.92 -6.07 5.26
CA LYS A 96 3.18 -6.72 4.88
C LYS A 96 3.35 -6.68 3.36
N ALA A 97 4.59 -6.71 2.90
CA ALA A 97 4.93 -7.05 1.51
C ALA A 97 6.07 -8.07 1.51
N ASP A 98 5.99 -9.03 0.59
CA ASP A 98 7.03 -10.04 0.32
C ASP A 98 7.30 -10.01 -1.19
N THR A 99 8.22 -9.14 -1.59
CA THR A 99 8.51 -8.89 -3.01
C THR A 99 9.15 -10.10 -3.69
N ASP A 100 9.76 -11.01 -2.93
CA ASP A 100 10.32 -12.25 -3.50
C ASP A 100 9.21 -13.23 -3.85
N ALA A 101 8.22 -13.38 -2.97
CA ALA A 101 7.02 -14.18 -3.25
C ALA A 101 6.19 -13.56 -4.38
N TYR A 102 6.02 -12.23 -4.35
CA TYR A 102 5.25 -11.49 -5.35
C TYR A 102 5.85 -11.62 -6.75
N ARG A 103 7.17 -11.46 -6.90
CA ARG A 103 7.87 -11.65 -8.19
C ARG A 103 7.66 -13.06 -8.75
N LYS A 104 7.70 -14.09 -7.90
CA LYS A 104 7.49 -15.48 -8.34
C LYS A 104 6.06 -15.72 -8.83
N LEU A 105 5.07 -15.09 -8.21
CA LEU A 105 3.67 -15.29 -8.55
C LEU A 105 3.25 -14.53 -9.81
N TYR A 106 3.74 -13.30 -9.99
CA TYR A 106 3.22 -12.39 -11.03
C TYR A 106 4.23 -11.99 -12.11
N LEU A 107 5.54 -12.11 -11.86
CA LEU A 107 6.58 -11.59 -12.76
C LEU A 107 7.46 -12.68 -13.38
N ASN A 108 7.39 -13.90 -12.88
CA ASN A 108 8.09 -15.07 -13.45
C ASN A 108 7.11 -15.95 -14.22
N ASN A 109 6.63 -15.45 -15.36
CA ASN A 109 6.17 -16.29 -16.46
C ASN A 109 7.21 -16.13 -17.59
N ASP A 110 8.22 -17.01 -17.53
CA ASP A 110 9.31 -17.28 -18.49
C ASP A 110 10.25 -16.14 -18.93
#